data_AF-A0A932MK34-F1
#
_entry.id   AF-A0A932MK34-F1
#
_cell.length_a   1.000
_cell.length_b   1.000
_cell.length_c   1.000
_cell.angle_alpha   90.00
_cell.angle_beta   90.00
_cell.angle_gamma   90.00
#
_symmetry.space_group_name_H-M   'P 1'
#
loop_
_entity.id
_entity.type
_entity.pdbx_description
1 polymer ?
#
loop_
_entity_poly.entity_id
_entity_poly.type
_entity_poly.pdbx_seq_one_letter_code
_entity_poly.pdbx_strand_id
1 'polypeptide(L)'
;TPEQPRDREFLLQQIEIAANLHHISEVVIMQHEDCGAYGGSSKFDSPASEREYHREVMKDAKQRIQEKFSTLTVTFAYANNPASPRVDTITG
;
A
#
# COMPACT_ATOMS: atom_id res chain seq x y z
N THR A 1 6.70 -3.39 3.51
CA THR A 1 7.44 -2.73 2.40
C THR A 1 8.55 -3.65 1.94
N PRO A 2 8.89 -3.73 0.64
CA PRO A 2 9.92 -4.66 0.18
C PRO A 2 11.26 -4.35 0.86
N GLU A 3 11.79 -5.35 1.57
CA GLU A 3 13.00 -5.22 2.39
C GLU A 3 14.24 -4.99 1.52
N GLN A 4 14.28 -5.59 0.33
CA GLN A 4 15.40 -5.48 -0.58
C GLN A 4 15.24 -4.31 -1.57
N PRO A 5 16.29 -3.50 -1.82
CA PRO A 5 16.25 -2.43 -2.81
C PRO A 5 15.84 -2.86 -4.21
N ARG A 6 16.24 -4.07 -4.63
CA ARG A 6 15.89 -4.63 -5.93
C ARG A 6 14.38 -4.79 -6.11
N ASP A 7 13.69 -5.25 -5.08
CA ASP A 7 12.24 -5.49 -5.15
C ASP A 7 11.47 -4.18 -5.29
N ARG A 8 11.95 -3.11 -4.64
CA ARG A 8 11.37 -1.77 -4.81
C ARG A 8 11.53 -1.25 -6.22
N GLU A 9 12.74 -1.37 -6.79
CA GLU A 9 13.00 -0.92 -8.17
C GLU A 9 12.13 -1.71 -9.16
N PHE A 10 12.04 -3.03 -8.97
CA PHE A 10 11.20 -3.89 -9.79
C PHE A 10 9.74 -3.43 -9.79
N LEU A 11 9.16 -3.12 -8.62
CA LEU A 11 7.79 -2.64 -8.52
C LEU A 11 7.59 -1.27 -9.19
N LEU A 12 8.52 -0.34 -9.00
CA LEU A 12 8.47 0.97 -9.69
C LEU A 12 8.57 0.81 -11.20
N GLN A 13 9.37 -0.15 -11.68
CA GLN A 13 9.46 -0.50 -13.10
C GLN A 13 8.12 -1.06 -13.62
N GLN A 14 7.41 -1.88 -12.83
CA GLN A 14 6.08 -2.37 -13.24
C GLN A 14 5.06 -1.24 -13.38
N ILE A 15 5.07 -0.27 -12.45
CA ILE A 15 4.21 0.92 -12.54
C ILE A 15 4.56 1.74 -13.78
N GLU A 16 5.85 1.90 -14.08
CA GLU A 16 6.33 2.62 -15.27
C GLU A 16 5.85 1.95 -16.57
N ILE A 17 5.93 0.62 -16.66
CA ILE A 17 5.41 -0.13 -17.80
C ILE A 17 3.91 0.08 -17.92
N ALA A 18 3.16 -0.02 -16.83
CA ALA A 18 1.71 0.17 -16.85
C ALA A 18 1.33 1.61 -17.27
N ALA A 19 2.04 2.62 -16.78
CA ALA A 19 1.83 4.02 -17.15
C ALA A 19 2.12 4.26 -18.63
N ASN A 20 3.25 3.74 -19.14
CA ASN A 20 3.68 3.97 -20.52
C ASN A 20 2.87 3.18 -21.55
N LEU A 21 2.49 1.94 -21.24
CA LEU A 21 1.78 1.06 -22.21
C LEU A 21 0.26 1.17 -22.10
N HIS A 22 -0.27 1.45 -20.91
CA HIS A 22 -1.70 1.38 -20.64
C HIS A 22 -2.29 2.68 -20.11
N HIS A 23 -1.48 3.74 -19.95
CA HIS A 23 -1.93 5.08 -19.57
C HIS A 23 -2.81 5.08 -18.32
N ILE A 24 -2.42 4.28 -17.32
CA ILE A 24 -3.14 4.23 -16.04
C ILE A 24 -3.18 5.63 -15.40
N SER A 25 -4.27 5.94 -14.73
CA SER A 25 -4.45 7.20 -13.99
C SER A 25 -4.36 7.02 -12.47
N GLU A 26 -4.44 5.78 -12.00
CA GLU A 26 -4.52 5.46 -10.58
C GLU A 26 -3.73 4.18 -10.25
N VAL A 27 -3.07 4.20 -9.09
CA VAL A 27 -2.47 3.04 -8.43
C VAL A 27 -3.11 2.89 -7.05
N VAL A 28 -3.70 1.73 -6.79
CA VAL A 28 -4.28 1.39 -5.48
C VAL A 28 -3.29 0.54 -4.70
N ILE A 29 -2.81 1.03 -3.56
CA ILE A 29 -1.99 0.24 -2.64
C ILE A 29 -2.92 -0.46 -1.65
N MET A 30 -2.86 -1.79 -1.63
CA MET A 30 -3.67 -2.60 -0.73
C MET A 30 -2.81 -3.23 0.36
N GLN A 31 -3.25 -3.12 1.61
CA GLN A 31 -2.73 -3.91 2.71
C GLN A 31 -3.88 -4.54 3.48
N HIS A 32 -3.61 -5.66 4.15
CA HIS A 32 -4.59 -6.37 4.94
C HIS A 32 -4.21 -6.36 6.42
N GLU A 33 -5.21 -6.48 7.27
CA GLU A 33 -5.06 -6.78 8.70
C GLU A 33 -4.41 -8.15 8.90
N ASP A 34 -3.74 -8.32 10.04
CA ASP A 34 -3.00 -9.53 10.41
C ASP A 34 -1.95 -9.91 9.35
N CYS A 35 -1.21 -8.91 8.89
CA CYS A 35 -0.21 -9.13 7.85
C CYS A 35 1.02 -9.85 8.40
N GLY A 36 1.22 -11.09 7.97
CA GLY A 36 2.38 -11.90 8.38
C GLY A 36 3.74 -11.24 8.08
N ALA A 37 3.84 -10.43 7.03
CA ALA A 37 5.06 -9.67 6.71
C ALA A 37 5.41 -8.62 7.77
N TYR A 38 4.44 -8.17 8.57
CA TYR A 38 4.68 -7.25 9.68
C TYR A 38 4.71 -7.94 11.03
N GLY A 39 4.55 -9.26 11.12
CA GLY A 39 4.50 -10.02 12.37
C GLY A 39 3.09 -10.26 12.90
N GLY A 40 2.07 -10.05 12.05
CA GLY A 40 0.66 -10.25 12.39
C GLY A 40 0.12 -9.26 13.42
N SER A 41 -1.18 -9.36 13.70
CA SER A 41 -1.87 -8.49 14.67
C SER A 41 -1.28 -8.61 16.07
N SER A 42 -0.65 -9.75 16.40
CA SER A 42 0.01 -9.98 17.70
C SER A 42 1.18 -9.04 18.01
N LYS A 43 1.72 -8.35 17.00
CA LYS A 43 2.81 -7.37 17.20
C LYS A 43 2.29 -6.00 17.67
N PHE A 44 0.99 -5.75 17.57
CA PHE A 44 0.40 -4.46 17.86
C PHE A 44 -0.41 -4.51 19.15
N ASP A 45 -0.40 -3.40 19.90
CA ASP A 45 -1.15 -3.31 21.17
C ASP A 45 -2.67 -3.31 20.96
N SER A 46 -3.12 -2.92 19.76
CA SER A 46 -4.53 -2.88 19.38
C SER A 46 -4.73 -2.88 17.85
N PRO A 47 -5.94 -3.22 17.37
CA PRO A 47 -6.29 -3.06 15.95
C PRO A 47 -6.16 -1.61 15.46
N ALA A 48 -6.32 -0.61 16.35
CA ALA A 48 -6.14 0.79 16.00
C ALA A 48 -4.66 1.12 15.73
N SER A 49 -3.74 0.63 16.56
CA SER A 49 -2.30 0.80 16.35
C SER A 49 -1.79 0.06 15.11
N GLU A 50 -2.38 -1.10 14.80
CA GLU A 50 -2.09 -1.82 13.55
C GLU A 50 -2.53 -0.99 12.34
N ARG A 51 -3.78 -0.49 12.32
CA ARG A 51 -4.28 0.37 11.23
C ARG A 51 -3.43 1.63 11.05
N GLU A 52 -2.99 2.26 12.14
CA GLU A 52 -2.10 3.42 12.06
C GLU A 52 -0.76 3.05 11.42
N TYR A 53 -0.15 1.94 11.86
CA TYR A 53 1.08 1.45 11.27
C TYR A 53 0.94 1.22 9.75
N HIS A 54 -0.12 0.52 9.32
CA HIS A 54 -0.39 0.31 7.90
C HIS A 54 -0.59 1.64 7.15
N ARG A 55 -1.30 2.61 7.74
CA ARG A 55 -1.50 3.94 7.14
C ARG A 55 -0.16 4.64 6.91
N GLU A 56 0.72 4.68 7.89
CA GLU A 56 2.02 5.35 7.77
C GLU A 56 2.93 4.65 6.75
N VAL A 57 2.93 3.31 6.73
CA VAL A 57 3.66 2.55 5.70
C VAL A 57 3.12 2.84 4.29
N MET A 58 1.80 2.92 4.13
CA MET A 58 1.19 3.24 2.84
C MET A 58 1.46 4.68 2.40
N LYS A 59 1.54 5.65 3.33
CA LYS A 59 1.95 7.02 3.05
C LYS A 59 3.38 7.11 2.49
N ASP A 60 4.35 6.40 3.10
CA ASP A 60 5.72 6.34 2.57
C ASP A 60 5.74 5.72 1.16
N ALA A 61 4.98 4.65 0.94
CA ALA A 61 4.89 4.03 -0.39
C ALA A 61 4.27 4.98 -1.43
N LYS A 62 3.22 5.72 -1.07
CA LYS A 62 2.61 6.75 -1.92
C LYS A 62 3.62 7.83 -2.28
N GLN A 63 4.36 8.36 -1.31
CA GLN A 63 5.35 9.39 -1.57
C GLN A 63 6.37 8.93 -2.61
N ARG A 64 6.93 7.72 -2.46
CA ARG A 64 7.91 7.16 -3.41
C ARG A 64 7.36 6.99 -4.82
N ILE A 65 6.10 6.57 -4.95
CA ILE A 65 5.44 6.45 -6.26
C ILE A 65 5.24 7.84 -6.86
N GLN A 66 4.74 8.80 -6.09
CA GLN A 66 4.47 10.15 -6.58
C GLN A 66 5.73 10.96 -6.91
N GLU A 67 6.86 10.67 -6.26
CA GLU A 67 8.18 11.24 -6.61
C GLU A 67 8.60 10.86 -8.03
N LYS A 68 8.26 9.65 -8.50
CA LYS A 68 8.57 9.17 -9.85
C LYS A 68 7.43 9.41 -10.86
N PHE A 69 6.18 9.41 -10.40
CA PHE A 69 4.98 9.46 -11.22
C PHE A 69 3.98 10.51 -10.69
N SER A 70 4.33 11.79 -10.88
CA SER A 70 3.56 12.92 -10.32
C SER A 70 2.13 13.05 -10.87
N THR A 71 1.83 12.43 -12.01
CA THR A 71 0.51 12.45 -12.64
C THR A 71 -0.42 11.34 -12.16
N LEU A 72 0.12 10.31 -11.48
CA LEU A 72 -0.68 9.20 -10.98
C LEU A 72 -1.37 9.55 -9.66
N THR A 73 -2.66 9.23 -9.59
CA THR A 73 -3.37 9.20 -8.31
C THR A 73 -2.95 7.96 -7.55
N VAL A 74 -2.62 8.11 -6.26
CA VAL A 74 -2.27 6.98 -5.40
C VAL A 74 -3.23 6.93 -4.21
N THR A 75 -4.01 5.85 -4.14
CA THR A 75 -5.03 5.61 -3.11
C THR A 75 -4.72 4.36 -2.30
N PHE A 76 -5.39 4.23 -1.16
CA PHE A 76 -5.15 3.15 -0.21
C PHE A 76 -6.42 2.33 0.01
N ALA A 77 -6.26 1.01 -0.01
CA ALA A 77 -7.26 0.05 0.38
C ALA A 77 -6.76 -0.73 1.59
N TYR A 78 -7.50 -0.68 2.69
CA TYR A 78 -7.23 -1.51 3.85
C TYR A 78 -8.29 -2.62 3.95
N ALA A 79 -7.85 -3.86 3.79
CA ALA A 79 -8.71 -5.02 3.93
C ALA A 79 -8.70 -5.46 5.40
N ASN A 80 -9.77 -5.13 6.13
CA ASN A 80 -10.02 -5.70 7.44
C ASN A 80 -10.65 -7.10 7.29
N ASN A 81 -10.50 -7.94 8.31
CA ASN A 81 -11.20 -9.22 8.37
C ASN A 81 -12.36 -9.19 9.39
N PRO A 82 -13.51 -8.56 9.09
CA PRO A 82 -14.77 -8.98 9.68
C PRO A 82 -15.20 -10.26 8.97
N ALA A 83 -16.19 -10.97 9.52
CA ALA A 83 -16.88 -12.08 8.84
C ALA A 83 -17.53 -11.72 7.47
N SER A 84 -17.21 -10.56 6.89
CA SER A 84 -17.44 -10.13 5.50
C SER A 84 -16.40 -9.05 5.14
N PRO A 85 -15.63 -9.18 4.04
CA PRO A 85 -14.60 -8.20 3.68
C PRO A 85 -15.25 -6.86 3.32
N ARG A 86 -14.94 -5.80 4.08
CA ARG A 86 -15.19 -4.42 3.66
C ARG A 86 -13.86 -3.82 3.24
N VAL A 87 -13.77 -3.38 1.99
CA VAL A 87 -12.64 -2.56 1.54
C VAL A 87 -12.96 -1.13 1.94
N ASP A 88 -12.37 -0.67 3.03
CA ASP A 88 -12.49 0.73 3.42
C ASP A 88 -11.45 1.53 2.64
N THR A 89 -11.91 2.44 1.77
CA THR A 89 -11.05 3.40 1.10
C THR A 89 -10.59 4.43 2.12
N ILE A 90 -9.31 4.39 2.50
CA ILE A 90 -8.73 5.38 3.41
C ILE A 90 -8.23 6.56 2.58
N THR A 91 -9.04 7.61 2.47
CA THR A 91 -8.57 8.93 2.05
C THR A 91 -7.69 9.52 3.14
N GLY A 92 -6.39 9.61 2.86
CA GLY A 92 -5.40 10.31 3.68
C GLY A 92 -5.16 11.73 3.21
#